data_AF-A0A520IZ01-F1
#
_entry.id   AF-A0A520IZ01-F1
#
_cell.length_a   1.000
_cell.length_b   1.000
_cell.length_c   1.000
_cell.angle_alpha   90.00
_cell.angle_beta   90.00
_cell.angle_gamma   90.00
#
_symmetry.space_group_name_H-M   'P 1'
#
loop_
_entity.id
_entity.type
_entity.pdbx_description
1 polymer ?
#
loop_
_entity_poly.entity_id
_entity_poly.type
_entity_poly.pdbx_seq_one_letter_code
_entity_poly.pdbx_strand_id
1 'polypeptide(L)'
;MKILVINSGSSSLKYQLFQMPSDQPVAAGLVERIGIAGSDVQNHEQALQQVLSSLSGQGFIQSPDEIDVVGHRVVHGGEAFLGPTIITDEVKAQIKALFSLAPLHNQVSYTCIEVAEKTFPAAKQVAVFDTAYHQTLPDYAYRYAIPKKYYTEERIRKYGFHGTSHKYVGKQAAQYLGKTESKIITIHLGNGCSMAALLNGKSVETSMGFGPLSGLMMGTRSGDIDPSVIFHLLDHKG
;
A
#
# COMPACT_ATOMS: atom_id res chain seq x y z
N MET A 1 9.43 16.62 15.08
CA MET A 1 9.03 15.22 14.95
C MET A 1 9.60 14.67 13.64
N LYS A 2 10.38 13.59 13.69
CA LYS A 2 10.95 12.89 12.53
C LYS A 2 10.09 11.67 12.19
N ILE A 3 9.60 11.61 10.95
CA ILE A 3 8.77 10.52 10.45
C ILE A 3 9.50 9.82 9.32
N LEU A 4 9.82 8.54 9.51
CA LEU A 4 10.37 7.68 8.46
C LEU A 4 9.23 6.95 7.76
N VAL A 5 9.04 7.19 6.47
CA VAL A 5 8.06 6.48 5.65
C VAL A 5 8.77 5.38 4.88
N ILE A 6 8.26 4.15 4.97
CA ILE A 6 8.80 2.97 4.30
C ILE A 6 7.73 2.37 3.39
N ASN A 7 8.15 2.05 2.16
CA ASN A 7 7.37 1.31 1.19
C ASN A 7 8.20 0.12 0.70
N SER A 8 7.91 -1.06 1.24
CA SER A 8 8.60 -2.31 0.94
C SER A 8 7.88 -3.08 -0.18
N GLY A 9 8.62 -3.34 -1.25
CA GLY A 9 8.29 -4.33 -2.27
C GLY A 9 9.07 -5.62 -2.06
N SER A 10 8.76 -6.66 -2.83
CA SER A 10 9.42 -7.97 -2.71
C SER A 10 10.94 -7.91 -2.89
N SER A 11 11.43 -7.03 -3.76
CA SER A 11 12.87 -6.87 -4.06
C SER A 11 13.37 -5.44 -3.90
N SER A 12 12.60 -4.55 -3.28
CA SER A 12 12.98 -3.15 -3.09
C SER A 12 12.41 -2.54 -1.81
N LEU A 13 13.06 -1.49 -1.30
CA LEU A 13 12.60 -0.70 -0.17
C LEU A 13 12.80 0.78 -0.50
N LYS A 14 11.70 1.51 -0.68
CA LYS A 14 11.71 2.97 -0.81
C LYS A 14 11.53 3.59 0.56
N TYR A 15 12.27 4.66 0.84
CA TYR A 15 12.12 5.40 2.07
C TYR A 15 12.14 6.90 1.85
N GLN A 16 11.47 7.62 2.75
CA GLN A 16 11.52 9.07 2.88
C GLN A 16 11.55 9.45 4.35
N LEU A 17 12.41 10.38 4.73
CA LEU A 17 12.45 10.96 6.06
C LEU A 17 11.85 12.36 6.00
N PHE A 18 10.86 12.62 6.85
CA PHE A 18 10.24 13.93 7.01
C PHE A 18 10.61 14.52 8.36
N GLN A 19 10.84 15.83 8.38
CA GLN A 19 10.93 16.61 9.61
C GLN A 19 9.73 17.53 9.70
N MET A 20 8.70 17.07 10.44
CA MET A 20 7.46 17.82 10.59
C MET A 20 7.70 19.17 11.29
N PRO A 21 6.99 20.23 10.90
CA PRO A 21 5.78 20.22 10.05
C PRO A 21 6.01 20.34 8.53
N SER A 22 7.26 20.26 8.03
CA SER A 22 7.54 20.30 6.59
C SER A 22 6.83 19.17 5.84
N ASP A 23 6.20 19.50 4.71
CA ASP A 23 5.62 18.53 3.77
C ASP A 23 6.62 18.00 2.73
N GLN A 24 7.84 18.53 2.73
CA GLN A 24 8.94 18.04 1.91
C GLN A 24 9.83 17.09 2.72
N PRO A 25 10.24 15.95 2.14
CA PRO A 25 11.18 15.05 2.77
C PRO A 25 12.57 15.70 2.86
N VAL A 26 13.23 15.53 4.00
CA VAL A 26 14.63 15.95 4.19
C VAL A 26 15.62 14.93 3.62
N ALA A 27 15.20 13.67 3.48
CA ALA A 27 15.96 12.62 2.83
C ALA A 27 15.01 11.65 2.10
N ALA A 28 15.47 11.06 1.01
CA ALA A 28 14.75 10.03 0.28
C ALA A 28 15.74 9.06 -0.37
N GLY A 29 15.33 7.80 -0.52
CA GLY A 29 16.16 6.82 -1.20
C GLY A 29 15.43 5.53 -1.53
N LEU A 30 16.17 4.65 -2.18
CA LEU A 30 15.69 3.37 -2.68
C LEU A 30 16.80 2.35 -2.54
N VAL A 31 16.50 1.23 -1.87
CA VAL A 31 17.32 0.02 -1.88
C VAL A 31 16.66 -0.94 -2.86
N GLU A 32 17.40 -1.41 -3.86
CA GLU A 32 16.90 -2.35 -4.88
C GLU A 32 17.61 -3.68 -4.80
N ARG A 33 17.09 -4.66 -5.55
CA ARG A 33 17.68 -6.00 -5.70
C ARG A 33 17.80 -6.77 -4.39
N ILE A 34 16.91 -6.52 -3.43
CA ILE A 34 16.89 -7.24 -2.16
C ILE A 34 16.61 -8.74 -2.43
N GLY A 35 17.49 -9.61 -1.94
CA GLY A 35 17.36 -11.07 -2.08
C GLY A 35 17.61 -11.62 -3.49
N ILE A 36 18.07 -10.79 -4.42
CA ILE A 36 18.43 -11.23 -5.79
C ILE A 36 19.86 -11.79 -5.77
N ALA A 37 20.08 -12.91 -6.46
CA ALA A 37 21.41 -13.51 -6.61
C ALA A 37 22.44 -12.47 -7.11
N GLY A 38 23.58 -12.39 -6.41
CA GLY A 38 24.63 -11.40 -6.68
C GLY A 38 24.34 -9.98 -6.19
N SER A 39 23.31 -9.77 -5.38
CA SER A 39 23.09 -8.52 -4.63
C SER A 39 23.87 -8.52 -3.32
N ASP A 40 24.29 -7.34 -2.86
CA ASP A 40 24.90 -7.17 -1.52
C ASP A 40 23.85 -7.18 -0.40
N VAL A 41 22.57 -7.03 -0.75
CA VAL A 41 21.44 -6.96 0.19
C VAL A 41 20.59 -8.22 0.07
N GLN A 42 20.71 -9.12 1.04
CA GLN A 42 20.07 -10.44 1.04
C GLN A 42 18.62 -10.41 1.53
N ASN A 43 18.27 -9.45 2.40
CA ASN A 43 16.94 -9.37 3.01
C ASN A 43 16.58 -7.94 3.44
N HIS A 44 15.33 -7.74 3.86
CA HIS A 44 14.82 -6.43 4.28
C HIS A 44 15.47 -5.89 5.57
N GLU A 45 16.07 -6.76 6.39
CA GLU A 45 16.86 -6.34 7.56
C GLU A 45 18.13 -5.61 7.14
N GLN A 46 18.91 -6.21 6.25
CA GLN A 46 20.09 -5.56 5.68
C GLN A 46 19.71 -4.29 4.90
N ALA A 47 18.57 -4.30 4.21
CA ALA A 47 18.08 -3.11 3.52
C ALA A 47 17.80 -1.96 4.50
N LEU A 48 17.14 -2.22 5.63
CA LEU A 48 16.88 -1.19 6.65
C LEU A 48 18.15 -0.71 7.36
N GLN A 49 19.11 -1.60 7.61
CA GLN A 49 20.43 -1.23 8.11
C GLN A 49 21.17 -0.29 7.15
N GLN A 50 21.06 -0.53 5.84
CA GLN A 50 21.61 0.36 4.82
C GLN A 50 20.91 1.72 4.81
N VAL A 51 19.59 1.76 4.97
CA VAL A 51 18.83 3.02 5.12
C VAL A 51 19.33 3.79 6.34
N LEU A 52 19.44 3.12 7.49
CA LEU A 52 19.94 3.75 8.72
C LEU A 52 21.36 4.31 8.52
N SER A 53 22.27 3.51 7.96
CA SER A 53 23.65 3.91 7.70
C SER A 53 23.72 5.12 6.75
N SER A 54 22.85 5.14 5.74
CA SER A 54 22.76 6.26 4.79
C SER A 54 22.23 7.54 5.45
N LEU A 55 21.20 7.43 6.29
CA LEU A 55 20.64 8.57 7.02
C LEU A 55 21.63 9.13 8.05
N SER A 56 22.34 8.26 8.77
CA SER A 56 23.35 8.66 9.74
C SER A 56 24.61 9.22 9.10
N GLY A 57 25.11 8.60 8.03
CA GLY A 57 26.29 9.08 7.30
C GLY A 57 26.09 10.46 6.66
N GLN A 58 24.84 10.79 6.31
CA GLN A 58 24.47 12.12 5.79
C GLN A 58 24.09 13.13 6.89
N GLY A 59 24.13 12.72 8.17
CA GLY A 59 23.85 13.60 9.30
C GLY A 59 22.37 13.91 9.54
N PHE A 60 21.44 13.16 8.93
CA PHE A 60 20.00 13.38 9.15
C PHE A 60 19.52 12.88 10.51
N ILE A 61 20.17 11.86 11.07
CA ILE A 61 19.95 11.30 12.42
C ILE A 61 21.29 10.84 12.99
N GLN A 62 21.51 10.94 14.30
CA GLN A 62 22.68 10.38 14.97
C GLN A 62 22.42 8.96 15.49
N SER A 63 21.17 8.66 15.85
CA SER A 63 20.74 7.32 16.27
C SER A 63 19.36 6.97 15.71
N PRO A 64 18.98 5.67 15.68
CA PRO A 64 17.63 5.25 15.35
C PRO A 64 16.55 5.83 16.28
N ASP A 65 16.91 6.15 17.52
CA ASP A 65 15.98 6.66 18.54
C ASP A 65 15.50 8.09 18.25
N GLU A 66 16.13 8.80 17.32
CA GLU A 66 15.64 10.09 16.85
C GLU A 66 14.41 9.99 15.93
N ILE A 67 14.05 8.77 15.48
CA ILE A 67 12.84 8.56 14.69
C ILE A 67 11.64 8.41 15.63
N ASP A 68 10.69 9.36 15.56
CA ASP A 68 9.50 9.34 16.41
C ASP A 68 8.43 8.38 15.88
N VAL A 69 8.31 8.28 14.55
CA VAL A 69 7.28 7.48 13.88
C VAL A 69 7.87 6.79 12.65
N VAL A 70 7.52 5.52 12.48
CA VAL A 70 7.75 4.80 11.22
C VAL A 70 6.41 4.47 10.58
N GLY A 71 6.17 5.04 9.40
CA GLY A 71 4.97 4.80 8.59
C GLY A 71 5.21 3.71 7.55
N HIS A 72 4.47 2.62 7.62
CA HIS A 72 4.57 1.48 6.70
C HIS A 72 3.43 1.51 5.70
N ARG A 73 3.75 1.50 4.40
CA ARG A 73 2.74 1.18 3.40
C ARG A 73 2.43 -0.31 3.46
N VAL A 74 1.15 -0.65 3.66
CA VAL A 74 0.64 -2.02 3.59
C VAL A 74 -0.36 -2.10 2.45
N VAL A 75 -0.24 -3.09 1.58
CA VAL A 75 -1.09 -3.14 0.37
C VAL A 75 -2.53 -3.49 0.74
N HIS A 76 -2.76 -4.54 1.53
CA HIS A 76 -4.11 -5.03 1.79
C HIS A 76 -4.50 -4.92 3.27
N GLY A 77 -5.59 -4.20 3.55
CA GLY A 77 -6.16 -4.00 4.90
C GLY A 77 -7.44 -4.77 5.16
N GLY A 78 -7.97 -5.50 4.17
CA GLY A 78 -9.22 -6.23 4.33
C GLY A 78 -10.38 -5.29 4.64
N GLU A 79 -11.38 -5.78 5.37
CA GLU A 79 -12.48 -4.95 5.88
C GLU A 79 -12.19 -4.35 7.27
N ALA A 80 -11.15 -4.83 7.95
CA ALA A 80 -10.85 -4.46 9.33
C ALA A 80 -10.18 -3.08 9.45
N PHE A 81 -9.35 -2.71 8.47
CA PHE A 81 -8.56 -1.48 8.53
C PHE A 81 -9.15 -0.36 7.67
N LEU A 82 -9.78 0.62 8.33
CA LEU A 82 -10.44 1.77 7.69
C LEU A 82 -9.53 3.00 7.55
N GLY A 83 -8.32 2.96 8.08
CA GLY A 83 -7.39 4.08 8.06
C GLY A 83 -6.01 3.75 8.64
N PRO A 84 -5.13 4.77 8.78
CA PRO A 84 -3.85 4.61 9.44
C PRO A 84 -4.03 4.04 10.85
N THR A 85 -3.29 2.99 11.18
CA THR A 85 -3.47 2.22 12.41
C THR A 85 -2.12 2.04 13.10
N ILE A 86 -2.05 2.32 14.40
CA ILE A 86 -0.86 2.05 15.21
C ILE A 86 -0.66 0.53 15.26
N ILE A 87 0.55 0.07 14.97
CA ILE A 87 0.87 -1.35 14.93
C ILE A 87 1.00 -1.86 16.37
N THR A 88 0.23 -2.90 16.67
CA THR A 88 0.29 -3.74 17.88
C THR A 88 0.40 -5.21 17.45
N ASP A 89 0.56 -6.13 18.40
CA ASP A 89 0.59 -7.57 18.10
C ASP A 89 -0.74 -8.05 17.50
N GLU A 90 -1.87 -7.51 17.92
CA GLU A 90 -3.19 -7.79 17.33
C GLU A 90 -3.29 -7.29 15.88
N VAL A 91 -2.77 -6.09 15.61
CA VAL A 91 -2.73 -5.54 14.25
C VAL A 91 -1.82 -6.38 13.35
N LYS A 92 -0.66 -6.82 13.86
CA LYS A 92 0.22 -7.76 13.16
C LYS A 92 -0.48 -9.08 12.85
N ALA A 93 -1.19 -9.66 13.81
CA ALA A 93 -1.96 -10.89 13.61
C ALA A 93 -3.04 -10.72 12.53
N GLN A 94 -3.74 -9.58 12.52
CA GLN A 94 -4.72 -9.25 11.49
C GLN A 94 -4.07 -9.06 10.10
N ILE A 95 -2.94 -8.35 10.01
CA ILE A 95 -2.18 -8.23 8.74
C ILE A 95 -1.77 -9.61 8.22
N LYS A 96 -1.33 -10.51 9.12
CA LYS A 96 -0.94 -11.89 8.78
C LYS A 96 -2.12 -12.72 8.27
N ALA A 97 -3.31 -12.57 8.86
CA ALA A 97 -4.52 -13.22 8.37
C ALA A 97 -4.91 -12.79 6.93
N LEU A 98 -4.45 -11.62 6.49
CA LEU A 98 -4.70 -11.09 5.14
C LEU A 98 -3.65 -11.54 4.11
N PHE A 99 -2.69 -12.41 4.47
CA PHE A 99 -1.70 -12.92 3.53
C PHE A 99 -2.33 -13.64 2.35
N SER A 100 -3.45 -14.34 2.56
CA SER A 100 -4.19 -15.01 1.48
C SER A 100 -4.73 -14.04 0.42
N LEU A 101 -5.02 -12.79 0.80
CA LEU A 101 -5.55 -11.76 -0.10
C LEU A 101 -4.46 -11.02 -0.88
N ALA A 102 -3.25 -10.94 -0.34
CA ALA A 102 -2.12 -10.28 -0.98
C ALA A 102 -0.77 -10.94 -0.63
N PRO A 103 -0.55 -12.19 -1.06
CA PRO A 103 0.58 -13.01 -0.58
C PRO A 103 1.94 -12.39 -0.92
N LEU A 104 2.06 -11.81 -2.11
CA LEU A 104 3.31 -11.19 -2.58
C LEU A 104 3.61 -9.82 -1.96
N HIS A 105 2.67 -9.22 -1.24
CA HIS A 105 2.81 -7.86 -0.71
C HIS A 105 2.70 -7.78 0.81
N ASN A 106 1.67 -8.39 1.40
CA ASN A 106 1.43 -8.29 2.84
C ASN A 106 2.49 -9.05 3.65
N GLN A 107 2.97 -10.19 3.16
CA GLN A 107 4.04 -10.93 3.83
C GLN A 107 5.33 -10.09 3.92
N VAL A 108 5.70 -9.44 2.82
CA VAL A 108 6.87 -8.56 2.77
C VAL A 108 6.69 -7.34 3.67
N SER A 109 5.50 -6.73 3.64
CA SER A 109 5.16 -5.60 4.53
C SER A 109 5.28 -6.00 6.00
N TYR A 110 4.76 -7.18 6.36
CA TYR A 110 4.80 -7.72 7.71
C TYR A 110 6.24 -7.98 8.19
N THR A 111 7.07 -8.63 7.37
CA THR A 111 8.49 -8.83 7.71
C THR A 111 9.21 -7.49 7.89
N CYS A 112 8.94 -6.50 7.04
CA CYS A 112 9.52 -5.17 7.16
C CYS A 112 9.08 -4.44 8.44
N ILE A 113 7.83 -4.63 8.88
CA ILE A 113 7.31 -4.11 10.14
C ILE A 113 8.08 -4.73 11.32
N GLU A 114 8.23 -6.06 11.35
CA GLU A 114 8.94 -6.74 12.45
C GLU A 114 10.42 -6.33 12.54
N VAL A 115 11.07 -6.12 11.39
CA VAL A 115 12.44 -5.62 11.35
C VAL A 115 12.52 -4.16 11.81
N ALA A 116 11.59 -3.32 11.39
CA ALA A 116 11.55 -1.91 11.77
C ALA A 116 11.24 -1.72 13.27
N GLU A 117 10.41 -2.58 13.87
CA GLU A 117 10.18 -2.61 15.33
C GLU A 117 11.48 -2.84 16.10
N LYS A 118 12.35 -3.72 15.60
CA LYS A 118 13.66 -3.99 16.20
C LYS A 118 14.66 -2.86 15.96
N THR A 119 14.61 -2.25 14.79
CA THR A 119 15.57 -1.21 14.36
C THR A 119 15.26 0.15 14.98
N PHE A 120 13.98 0.48 15.16
CA PHE A 120 13.49 1.75 15.70
C PHE A 120 12.63 1.51 16.95
N PRO A 121 13.22 1.03 18.07
CA PRO A 121 12.48 0.59 19.24
C PRO A 121 11.73 1.73 19.95
N ALA A 122 12.24 2.97 19.86
CA ALA A 122 11.58 4.16 20.41
C ALA A 122 10.43 4.68 19.52
N ALA A 123 10.41 4.29 18.25
CA ALA A 123 9.48 4.84 17.27
C ALA A 123 8.10 4.18 17.35
N LYS A 124 7.04 5.00 17.22
CA LYS A 124 5.69 4.48 17.01
C LYS A 124 5.57 3.95 15.58
N GLN A 125 5.20 2.68 15.47
CA GLN A 125 4.99 2.01 14.18
C GLN A 125 3.54 2.21 13.73
N VAL A 126 3.32 2.63 12.48
CA VAL A 126 1.98 2.92 11.93
C VAL A 126 1.82 2.26 10.57
N ALA A 127 0.79 1.43 10.40
CA ALA A 127 0.43 0.86 9.11
C ALA A 127 -0.55 1.79 8.37
N VAL A 128 -0.29 2.02 7.09
CA VAL A 128 -1.14 2.80 6.18
C VAL A 128 -1.53 1.91 5.00
N PHE A 129 -2.82 1.61 4.89
CA PHE A 129 -3.33 0.61 3.97
C PHE A 129 -3.80 1.22 2.64
N ASP A 130 -3.37 0.66 1.50
CA ASP A 130 -3.84 1.11 0.18
C ASP A 130 -5.35 0.91 -0.01
N THR A 131 -5.91 -0.14 0.59
CA THR A 131 -7.35 -0.47 0.52
C THR A 131 -8.24 0.39 1.43
N ALA A 132 -7.69 1.08 2.43
CA ALA A 132 -8.48 1.71 3.49
C ALA A 132 -9.43 2.80 2.96
N TYR A 133 -8.97 3.61 2.01
CA TYR A 133 -9.78 4.70 1.46
C TYR A 133 -11.01 4.21 0.68
N HIS A 134 -10.94 3.00 0.12
CA HIS A 134 -12.01 2.39 -0.65
C HIS A 134 -13.00 1.60 0.22
N GLN A 135 -12.83 1.57 1.55
CA GLN A 135 -13.82 0.94 2.44
C GLN A 135 -15.16 1.68 2.49
N THR A 136 -15.24 2.88 1.90
CA THR A 136 -16.50 3.62 1.71
C THR A 136 -17.30 3.16 0.49
N LEU A 137 -16.79 2.19 -0.29
CA LEU A 137 -17.54 1.63 -1.42
C LEU A 137 -18.89 1.07 -0.93
N PRO A 138 -20.00 1.42 -1.60
CA PRO A 138 -21.29 0.80 -1.34
C PRO A 138 -21.33 -0.66 -1.83
N ASP A 139 -22.26 -1.44 -1.31
CA ASP A 139 -22.37 -2.89 -1.59
C ASP A 139 -22.53 -3.22 -3.07
N TYR A 140 -23.31 -2.43 -3.80
CA TYR A 140 -23.46 -2.58 -5.25
C TYR A 140 -22.16 -2.35 -6.03
N ALA A 141 -21.21 -1.61 -5.48
CA ALA A 141 -19.93 -1.31 -6.13
C ALA A 141 -18.85 -2.35 -5.79
N TYR A 142 -18.91 -2.92 -4.58
CA TYR A 142 -17.88 -3.87 -4.14
C TYR A 142 -18.22 -5.35 -4.34
N ARG A 143 -19.49 -5.70 -4.50
CA ARG A 143 -19.91 -7.10 -4.70
C ARG A 143 -19.73 -7.53 -6.15
N TYR A 144 -19.14 -8.70 -6.35
CA TYR A 144 -19.15 -9.39 -7.64
C TYR A 144 -20.47 -10.15 -7.83
N ALA A 145 -20.91 -10.27 -9.09
CA ALA A 145 -22.09 -11.04 -9.48
C ALA A 145 -21.79 -12.56 -9.50
N ILE A 146 -21.32 -13.09 -8.37
CA ILE A 146 -21.00 -14.51 -8.13
C ILE A 146 -21.75 -14.99 -6.87
N PRO A 147 -21.80 -16.30 -6.58
CA PRO A 147 -22.50 -16.82 -5.40
C PRO A 147 -22.12 -16.10 -4.10
N LYS A 148 -23.13 -15.65 -3.34
CA LYS A 148 -22.99 -14.84 -2.12
C LYS A 148 -22.01 -15.45 -1.09
N LYS A 149 -21.92 -16.78 -1.03
CA LYS A 149 -21.02 -17.50 -0.11
C LYS A 149 -19.55 -17.06 -0.23
N TYR A 150 -19.08 -16.77 -1.45
CA TYR A 150 -17.70 -16.33 -1.68
C TYR A 150 -17.40 -14.98 -1.02
N TYR A 151 -18.41 -14.11 -0.89
CA TYR A 151 -18.26 -12.90 -0.10
C TYR A 151 -18.35 -13.19 1.40
N THR A 152 -19.36 -13.93 1.86
CA THR A 152 -19.62 -14.09 3.30
C THR A 152 -18.60 -14.96 4.02
N GLU A 153 -18.08 -15.99 3.34
CA GLU A 153 -17.16 -16.97 3.91
C GLU A 153 -15.70 -16.64 3.57
N GLU A 154 -15.44 -16.25 2.32
CA GLU A 154 -14.07 -16.07 1.80
C GLU A 154 -13.67 -14.59 1.62
N ARG A 155 -14.60 -13.65 1.86
CA ARG A 155 -14.38 -12.20 1.71
C ARG A 155 -13.90 -11.81 0.31
N ILE A 156 -14.37 -12.52 -0.71
CA ILE A 156 -14.15 -12.16 -2.11
C ILE A 156 -15.05 -10.96 -2.45
N ARG A 157 -14.42 -9.80 -2.62
CA ARG A 157 -15.02 -8.52 -2.97
C ARG A 157 -14.01 -7.64 -3.69
N LYS A 158 -14.46 -6.55 -4.29
CA LYS A 158 -13.57 -5.46 -4.69
C LYS A 158 -13.09 -4.72 -3.44
N TYR A 159 -11.78 -4.62 -3.31
CA TYR A 159 -11.11 -3.84 -2.26
C TYR A 159 -10.59 -2.51 -2.80
N GLY A 160 -10.01 -2.52 -4.00
CA GLY A 160 -9.38 -1.34 -4.60
C GLY A 160 -8.03 -1.00 -3.96
N PHE A 161 -7.13 -0.39 -4.75
CA PHE A 161 -5.79 -0.01 -4.32
C PHE A 161 -5.43 1.40 -4.83
N HIS A 162 -4.26 1.89 -4.43
CA HIS A 162 -3.85 3.28 -4.55
C HIS A 162 -4.75 4.25 -3.78
N GLY A 163 -5.44 3.78 -2.73
CA GLY A 163 -6.39 4.59 -1.98
C GLY A 163 -5.76 5.80 -1.29
N THR A 164 -4.52 5.70 -0.83
CA THR A 164 -3.77 6.84 -0.27
C THR A 164 -3.55 7.94 -1.32
N SER A 165 -3.21 7.56 -2.56
CA SER A 165 -3.05 8.49 -3.68
C SER A 165 -4.37 9.13 -4.08
N HIS A 166 -5.42 8.33 -4.30
CA HIS A 166 -6.76 8.82 -4.64
C HIS A 166 -7.32 9.77 -3.57
N LYS A 167 -7.15 9.42 -2.30
CA LYS A 167 -7.51 10.29 -1.17
C LYS A 167 -6.77 11.62 -1.22
N TYR A 168 -5.46 11.59 -1.42
CA TYR A 168 -4.63 12.78 -1.43
C TYR A 168 -5.02 13.71 -2.59
N VAL A 169 -5.00 13.21 -3.83
CA VAL A 169 -5.27 14.05 -5.01
C VAL A 169 -6.72 14.51 -5.08
N GLY A 170 -7.68 13.68 -4.62
CA GLY A 170 -9.08 14.08 -4.48
C GLY A 170 -9.27 15.23 -3.50
N LYS A 171 -8.58 15.19 -2.34
CA LYS A 171 -8.59 16.28 -1.37
C LYS A 171 -7.94 17.55 -1.94
N GLN A 172 -6.78 17.43 -2.59
CA GLN A 172 -6.08 18.56 -3.21
C GLN A 172 -6.94 19.24 -4.28
N ALA A 173 -7.59 18.45 -5.15
CA ALA A 173 -8.48 18.97 -6.18
C ALA A 173 -9.70 19.70 -5.58
N ALA A 174 -10.34 19.13 -4.55
CA ALA A 174 -11.46 19.79 -3.87
C ALA A 174 -11.05 21.12 -3.22
N GLN A 175 -9.88 21.16 -2.58
CA GLN A 175 -9.31 22.37 -1.99
C GLN A 175 -8.98 23.43 -3.05
N TYR A 176 -8.30 23.03 -4.13
CA TYR A 176 -7.95 23.92 -5.24
C TYR A 176 -9.19 24.55 -5.90
N LEU A 177 -10.26 23.77 -6.06
CA LEU A 177 -11.51 24.23 -6.65
C LEU A 177 -12.41 24.98 -5.65
N GLY A 178 -12.05 25.04 -4.37
CA GLY A 178 -12.87 25.64 -3.31
C GLY A 178 -14.23 24.95 -3.11
N LYS A 179 -14.33 23.64 -3.39
CA LYS A 179 -15.59 22.88 -3.33
C LYS A 179 -15.58 21.93 -2.14
N THR A 180 -16.57 22.07 -1.27
CA THR A 180 -16.85 21.14 -0.16
C THR A 180 -17.71 19.95 -0.61
N GLU A 181 -18.60 20.17 -1.58
CA GLU A 181 -19.37 19.14 -2.27
C GLU A 181 -18.84 18.96 -3.70
N SER A 182 -18.46 17.73 -4.05
CA SER A 182 -17.74 17.48 -5.30
C SER A 182 -17.97 16.06 -5.80
N LYS A 183 -18.12 15.92 -7.12
CA LYS A 183 -17.99 14.66 -7.85
C LYS A 183 -16.66 14.71 -8.61
N ILE A 184 -15.68 13.93 -8.16
CA ILE A 184 -14.32 13.96 -8.71
C ILE A 184 -13.99 12.56 -9.22
N ILE A 185 -13.42 12.47 -10.42
CA ILE A 185 -12.77 11.26 -10.89
C ILE A 185 -11.27 11.46 -10.75
N THR A 186 -10.61 10.56 -10.03
CA THR A 186 -9.17 10.56 -9.87
C THR A 186 -8.56 9.46 -10.72
N ILE A 187 -7.46 9.76 -11.41
CA ILE A 187 -6.81 8.85 -12.35
C ILE A 187 -5.33 8.75 -11.95
N HIS A 188 -4.95 7.63 -11.34
CA HIS A 188 -3.58 7.34 -10.95
C HIS A 188 -2.92 6.52 -12.06
N LEU A 189 -2.00 7.13 -12.83
CA LEU A 189 -1.30 6.48 -13.94
C LEU A 189 0.19 6.34 -13.62
N GLY A 190 0.64 5.11 -13.45
CA GLY A 190 2.03 4.75 -13.22
C GLY A 190 2.30 3.32 -13.70
N ASN A 191 3.24 2.61 -13.08
CA ASN A 191 3.42 1.19 -13.38
C ASN A 191 2.20 0.34 -12.97
N GLY A 192 1.48 0.78 -11.93
CA GLY A 192 0.10 0.39 -11.68
C GLY A 192 -0.84 1.52 -12.02
N CYS A 193 -1.96 1.22 -12.65
CA CYS A 193 -2.96 2.21 -13.04
C CYS A 193 -4.28 1.93 -12.35
N SER A 194 -4.91 2.94 -11.76
CA SER A 194 -6.29 2.83 -11.29
C SER A 194 -7.05 4.15 -11.37
N MET A 195 -8.37 4.06 -11.50
CA MET A 195 -9.29 5.19 -11.42
C MET A 195 -10.19 5.03 -10.22
N ALA A 196 -10.61 6.13 -9.62
CA ALA A 196 -11.64 6.12 -8.58
C ALA A 196 -12.67 7.24 -8.81
N ALA A 197 -13.93 6.93 -8.53
CA ALA A 197 -15.00 7.92 -8.46
C ALA A 197 -15.20 8.34 -7.01
N LEU A 198 -15.12 9.64 -6.76
CA LEU A 198 -15.20 10.24 -5.44
C LEU A 198 -16.45 11.11 -5.36
N LEU A 199 -17.30 10.86 -4.36
CA LEU A 199 -18.46 11.66 -4.02
C LEU A 199 -18.24 12.28 -2.65
N ASN A 200 -18.14 13.61 -2.60
CA ASN A 200 -17.93 14.39 -1.38
C ASN A 200 -16.74 13.85 -0.55
N GLY A 201 -15.62 13.59 -1.23
CA GLY A 201 -14.39 13.09 -0.63
C GLY A 201 -14.40 11.60 -0.25
N LYS A 202 -15.49 10.86 -0.47
CA LYS A 202 -15.58 9.41 -0.25
C LYS A 202 -15.45 8.65 -1.56
N SER A 203 -14.73 7.54 -1.56
CA SER A 203 -14.66 6.64 -2.70
C SER A 203 -15.99 5.88 -2.86
N VAL A 204 -16.62 6.01 -4.03
CA VAL A 204 -17.87 5.31 -4.37
C VAL A 204 -17.69 4.27 -5.48
N GLU A 205 -16.59 4.35 -6.24
CA GLU A 205 -16.15 3.30 -7.17
C GLU A 205 -14.63 3.36 -7.35
N THR A 206 -14.00 2.24 -7.70
CA THR A 206 -12.59 2.14 -8.09
C THR A 206 -12.37 1.02 -9.10
N SER A 207 -11.42 1.20 -10.01
CA SER A 207 -11.22 0.27 -11.13
C SER A 207 -10.54 -1.03 -10.71
N MET A 208 -9.67 -0.99 -9.69
CA MET A 208 -9.02 -2.21 -9.21
C MET A 208 -9.97 -3.05 -8.35
N GLY A 209 -9.84 -4.37 -8.46
CA GLY A 209 -10.76 -5.36 -7.92
C GLY A 209 -10.37 -5.93 -6.55
N PHE A 210 -10.55 -7.24 -6.42
CA PHE A 210 -10.07 -8.07 -5.32
C PHE A 210 -8.55 -7.97 -5.18
N GLY A 211 -7.83 -8.14 -6.29
CA GLY A 211 -6.42 -7.85 -6.44
C GLY A 211 -6.17 -6.66 -7.39
N PRO A 212 -4.91 -6.24 -7.55
CA PRO A 212 -4.56 -5.06 -8.33
C PRO A 212 -4.44 -5.34 -9.84
N LEU A 213 -5.20 -6.32 -10.35
CA LEU A 213 -5.19 -6.77 -11.75
C LEU A 213 -6.30 -6.13 -12.59
N SER A 214 -7.51 -6.02 -12.03
CA SER A 214 -8.67 -5.45 -12.74
C SER A 214 -8.53 -3.95 -13.03
N GLY A 215 -9.27 -3.49 -14.03
CA GLY A 215 -9.39 -2.11 -14.44
C GLY A 215 -8.49 -1.76 -15.62
N LEU A 216 -7.73 -0.67 -15.47
CA LEU A 216 -6.90 -0.12 -16.53
C LEU A 216 -5.74 -1.03 -16.93
N MET A 217 -5.30 -0.94 -18.18
CA MET A 217 -4.00 -1.45 -18.62
C MET A 217 -2.87 -0.79 -17.81
N MET A 218 -1.82 -1.56 -17.52
CA MET A 218 -0.71 -1.13 -16.67
C MET A 218 0.63 -1.48 -17.33
N GLY A 219 1.76 -1.27 -16.65
CA GLY A 219 3.08 -1.54 -17.24
C GLY A 219 3.30 -3.01 -17.60
N THR A 220 2.93 -3.93 -16.70
CA THR A 220 3.10 -5.39 -16.89
C THR A 220 1.87 -6.21 -16.51
N ARG A 221 0.73 -5.55 -16.25
CA ARG A 221 -0.56 -6.21 -15.97
C ARG A 221 -1.53 -5.85 -17.08
N SER A 222 -2.34 -6.83 -17.47
CA SER A 222 -3.31 -6.68 -18.56
C SER A 222 -4.36 -5.60 -18.30
N GLY A 223 -4.77 -5.42 -17.04
CA GLY A 223 -6.05 -4.79 -16.77
C GLY A 223 -7.18 -5.80 -17.01
N ASP A 224 -8.36 -5.29 -17.32
CA ASP A 224 -9.53 -6.11 -17.64
C ASP A 224 -9.32 -6.96 -18.91
N ILE A 225 -9.59 -8.25 -18.76
CA ILE A 225 -9.71 -9.23 -19.84
C ILE A 225 -10.91 -10.12 -19.55
N ASP A 226 -11.49 -10.74 -20.58
CA ASP A 226 -12.52 -11.75 -20.40
C ASP A 226 -11.96 -12.92 -19.55
N PRO A 227 -12.60 -13.29 -18.41
CA PRO A 227 -12.18 -14.44 -17.62
C PRO A 227 -12.02 -15.75 -18.40
N SER A 228 -12.76 -15.93 -19.51
CA SER A 228 -12.66 -17.11 -20.38
C SER A 228 -11.26 -17.28 -21.01
N VAL A 229 -10.53 -16.19 -21.23
CA VAL A 229 -9.16 -16.20 -21.78
C VAL A 229 -8.21 -16.97 -20.87
N ILE A 230 -8.37 -16.87 -19.55
CA ILE A 230 -7.52 -17.57 -18.57
C ILE A 230 -7.65 -19.08 -18.77
N PHE A 231 -8.89 -19.58 -18.85
CA PHE A 231 -9.16 -21.01 -19.02
C PHE A 231 -8.72 -21.50 -20.40
N HIS A 232 -8.99 -20.73 -21.46
CA HIS A 232 -8.55 -21.08 -22.82
C HIS A 232 -7.02 -21.24 -22.90
N LEU A 233 -6.25 -20.35 -22.28
CA LEU A 233 -4.79 -20.45 -22.28
C LEU A 233 -4.28 -21.63 -21.45
N LEU A 234 -4.89 -21.90 -20.29
CA LEU A 234 -4.54 -23.06 -19.48
C LEU A 234 -4.80 -24.38 -20.24
N ASP A 235 -5.93 -24.49 -20.94
CA ASP A 235 -6.31 -25.72 -21.64
C ASP A 235 -5.51 -25.98 -22.94
N HIS A 236 -5.04 -24.92 -23.61
CA HIS A 236 -4.43 -25.04 -24.95
C HIS A 236 -2.96 -24.61 -25.04
N LYS A 237 -2.40 -23.97 -24.01
CA LYS A 237 -1.04 -23.40 -24.02
C LYS A 237 -0.27 -23.64 -22.70
N GLY A 238 -0.88 -24.28 -21.71
CA GLY A 238 -0.30 -24.59 -20.40
C GLY A 238 0.04 -26.06 -20.24
#